data_AF-A0A4Q9GBU1-F1
#
_entry.id   AF-A0A4Q9GBU1-F1
#
_cell.length_a   1.000
_cell.length_b   1.000
_cell.length_c   1.000
_cell.angle_alpha   90.00
_cell.angle_beta   90.00
_cell.angle_gamma   90.00
#
_symmetry.space_group_name_H-M   'P 1'
#
loop_
_entity.id
_entity.type
_entity.pdbx_description
1 polymer ?
#
loop_
_entity_poly.entity_id
_entity_poly.type
_entity_poly.pdbx_seq_one_letter_code
_entity_poly.pdbx_strand_id
1 'polypeptide(L)'
;MPALISHTDDEIARARTLYEETNLSPKDIAKILGIGDNTFFRRVKAWGWRRRRLRVAEVDAAALEAAGARDEALRTLGREVIDHRLAAEDRAEDAILGQIAALEAMRERVAVAAYSTIDSERGARTLYRLAQALTEIARARNEKAKLALASRNDDRPGAEPEDLDAMRNMLADRLERLRAQFEGDAAYEDAAPRASGEG
;
A
#
# COMPACT_ATOMS: atom_id res chain seq x y z
N MET A 1 40.08 24.14 23.16
CA MET A 1 38.84 24.72 23.71
C MET A 1 38.51 25.95 22.88
N PRO A 2 37.42 25.97 22.07
CA PRO A 2 37.04 27.16 21.33
C PRO A 2 36.66 28.29 22.30
N ALA A 3 37.08 29.52 22.01
CA ALA A 3 36.76 30.69 22.80
C ALA A 3 35.23 30.89 22.86
N LEU A 4 34.69 31.07 24.06
CA LEU A 4 33.28 31.39 24.24
C LEU A 4 33.03 32.79 23.67
N ILE A 5 32.35 32.86 22.53
CA ILE A 5 31.87 34.13 21.97
C ILE A 5 30.91 34.74 23.01
N SER A 6 31.33 35.84 23.61
CA SER A 6 30.51 36.69 24.47
C SER A 6 29.63 37.58 23.59
N HIS A 7 28.31 37.50 23.75
CA HIS A 7 27.39 38.45 23.11
C HIS A 7 27.10 39.58 24.07
N THR A 8 26.84 40.75 23.50
CA THR A 8 26.33 41.91 24.23
C THR A 8 24.88 41.70 24.64
N ASP A 9 24.43 42.39 25.69
CA ASP A 9 23.05 42.29 26.17
C ASP A 9 22.03 42.72 25.09
N ASP A 10 22.41 43.66 24.22
CA ASP A 10 21.60 44.12 23.10
C ASP A 10 21.37 43.04 22.03
N GLU A 11 22.39 42.23 21.75
CA GLU A 11 22.29 41.10 20.82
C GLU A 11 21.38 39.99 21.38
N ILE A 12 21.47 39.76 22.69
CA ILE A 12 20.64 38.78 23.42
C ILE A 12 19.17 39.23 23.41
N ALA A 13 18.90 40.52 23.68
CA ALA A 13 17.54 41.08 23.65
C ALA A 13 16.93 41.04 22.23
N ARG A 14 17.73 41.35 21.20
CA ARG A 14 17.29 41.24 19.79
C ARG A 14 16.97 39.80 19.41
N ALA A 15 17.84 38.86 19.76
CA ALA A 15 17.63 37.44 19.49
C ALA A 15 16.42 36.88 20.25
N ARG A 16 16.15 37.37 21.47
CA ARG A 16 14.94 37.03 22.23
C ARG A 16 13.68 37.48 21.48
N THR A 17 13.65 38.71 20.99
CA THR A 17 12.52 39.25 20.22
C THR A 17 12.27 38.41 18.97
N LEU A 18 13.34 38.06 18.22
CA LEU A 18 13.24 37.18 17.05
C LEU A 18 12.77 35.76 17.42
N TYR A 19 13.16 35.27 18.60
CA TYR A 19 12.79 33.94 19.08
C TYR A 19 11.34 33.87 19.59
N GLU A 20 10.86 34.87 20.32
CA GLU A 20 9.54 34.85 20.96
C GLU A 20 8.43 35.41 20.04
N GLU A 21 8.72 36.44 19.24
CA GLU A 21 7.70 37.19 18.50
C GLU A 21 7.68 36.93 16.98
N THR A 22 8.79 36.46 16.42
CA THR A 22 8.90 36.20 14.96
C THR A 22 8.85 34.71 14.64
N ASN A 23 8.48 34.32 13.42
CA ASN A 23 8.51 32.92 12.96
C ASN A 23 9.89 32.46 12.42
N LEU A 24 10.96 33.21 12.69
CA LEU A 24 12.32 32.85 12.25
C LEU A 24 12.76 31.53 12.86
N SER A 25 13.45 30.70 12.07
CA SER A 25 13.98 29.43 12.54
C SER A 25 15.06 29.65 13.61
N PRO A 26 15.09 28.86 14.70
CA PRO A 26 16.18 28.88 15.68
C PRO A 26 17.57 28.77 15.05
N LYS A 27 17.69 28.06 13.93
CA LYS A 27 18.94 27.91 13.15
C LYS A 27 19.40 29.23 12.52
N ASP A 28 18.47 30.00 11.98
CA ASP A 28 18.78 31.30 11.38
C ASP A 28 19.14 32.32 12.45
N ILE A 29 18.46 32.29 13.60
CA ILE A 29 18.80 33.13 14.76
C ILE A 29 20.19 32.76 15.30
N ALA A 30 20.53 31.47 15.37
CA ALA A 30 21.86 31.01 15.76
C ALA A 30 22.94 31.50 14.78
N LYS A 31 22.65 31.48 13.48
CA LYS A 31 23.54 32.02 12.43
C LYS A 31 23.73 33.54 12.55
N ILE A 32 22.69 34.29 12.85
CA ILE A 32 22.76 35.75 13.10
C ILE A 32 23.67 36.05 14.31
N LEU A 33 23.60 35.21 15.35
CA LEU A 33 24.46 35.29 16.53
C LEU A 33 25.85 34.67 16.32
N GLY A 34 26.12 34.04 15.17
CA GLY A 34 27.40 33.38 14.91
C GLY A 34 27.67 32.17 15.82
N ILE A 35 26.64 31.50 16.34
CA ILE A 35 26.76 30.32 17.20
C ILE A 35 26.10 29.08 16.56
N GLY A 36 26.52 27.89 17.00
CA GLY A 36 25.89 26.65 16.56
C GLY A 36 24.52 26.41 17.18
N ASP A 37 23.64 25.70 16.47
CA ASP A 37 22.24 25.44 16.86
C ASP A 37 22.10 24.86 18.28
N ASN A 38 22.91 23.85 18.61
CA ASN A 38 22.91 23.23 19.95
C ASN A 38 23.34 24.21 21.06
N THR A 39 24.26 25.13 20.74
CA THR A 39 24.70 26.17 21.68
C THR A 39 23.60 27.20 21.89
N PHE A 40 22.88 27.57 20.82
CA PHE A 40 21.71 28.44 20.93
C PHE A 40 20.65 27.85 21.85
N PHE A 41 20.23 26.60 21.67
CA PHE A 41 19.22 25.97 22.55
C PHE A 41 19.67 25.87 24.02
N ARG A 42 20.95 25.58 24.27
CA ARG A 42 21.50 25.60 25.63
C ARG A 42 21.46 27.00 26.25
N ARG A 43 21.78 28.04 25.48
CA ARG A 43 21.74 29.43 25.94
C ARG A 43 20.30 29.92 26.14
N VAL A 44 19.36 29.59 25.26
CA VAL A 44 17.92 29.85 25.43
C VAL A 44 17.42 29.30 26.77
N LYS A 45 17.83 28.07 27.14
CA LYS A 45 17.51 27.47 28.45
C LYS A 45 18.17 28.22 29.60
N ALA A 46 19.45 28.58 29.47
CA ALA A 46 20.21 29.29 30.50
C ALA A 46 19.70 30.73 30.73
N TRP A 47 19.25 31.41 29.67
CA TRP A 47 18.66 32.74 29.69
C TRP A 47 17.18 32.75 30.11
N GLY A 48 16.57 31.57 30.30
CA GLY A 48 15.19 31.46 30.77
C GLY A 48 14.14 31.96 29.79
N TRP A 49 14.43 31.96 28.49
CA TRP A 49 13.47 32.43 27.47
C TRP A 49 12.26 31.50 27.40
N ARG A 50 11.10 32.07 27.06
CA ARG A 50 9.85 31.30 26.94
C ARG A 50 9.96 30.39 25.72
N ARG A 51 9.87 29.08 25.93
CA ARG A 51 9.84 28.11 24.81
C ARG A 51 8.75 28.53 23.83
N ARG A 52 9.12 28.70 22.55
CA ARG A 52 8.15 28.93 21.48
C ARG A 52 7.22 27.72 21.47
N ARG A 53 5.99 27.90 21.96
CA ARG A 53 4.89 27.02 21.59
C ARG A 53 4.71 27.34 20.12
N LEU A 54 5.41 26.60 19.24
CA LEU A 54 4.98 26.52 17.85
C LEU A 54 3.46 26.34 17.90
N ARG A 55 2.73 26.98 16.98
CA ARG A 55 1.29 26.84 16.84
C ARG A 55 0.94 25.41 16.35
N VAL A 56 1.46 24.41 17.05
CA VAL A 56 1.35 22.98 16.80
C VAL A 56 -0.12 22.61 16.73
N ALA A 57 -0.97 23.20 17.57
CA ALA A 57 -2.42 23.00 17.49
C ALA A 57 -3.05 23.45 16.16
N GLU A 58 -2.61 24.58 15.57
CA GLU A 58 -3.13 25.05 14.28
C GLU A 58 -2.57 24.25 13.11
N VAL A 59 -1.29 23.86 13.17
CA VAL A 59 -0.63 23.04 12.16
C VAL A 59 -1.16 21.61 12.17
N ASP A 60 -1.40 21.04 13.35
CA ASP A 60 -1.96 19.70 13.52
C ASP A 60 -3.42 19.65 13.07
N ALA A 61 -4.22 20.69 13.37
CA ALA A 61 -5.60 20.77 12.89
C ALA A 61 -5.67 20.85 11.35
N ALA A 62 -4.83 21.69 10.73
CA ALA A 62 -4.74 21.77 9.26
C ALA A 62 -4.24 20.46 8.63
N ALA A 63 -3.30 19.77 9.28
CA ALA A 63 -2.82 18.47 8.83
C ALA A 63 -3.89 17.38 8.94
N LEU A 64 -4.70 17.39 10.01
CA LEU A 64 -5.80 16.44 10.21
C LEU A 64 -6.92 16.65 9.18
N GLU A 65 -7.29 17.89 8.89
CA GLU A 65 -8.26 18.21 7.83
C GLU A 65 -7.76 17.81 6.44
N ALA A 66 -6.49 18.10 6.14
CA ALA A 66 -5.88 17.69 4.87
C ALA A 66 -5.83 16.16 4.72
N ALA A 67 -5.57 15.43 5.81
CA ALA A 67 -5.64 13.96 5.82
C ALA A 67 -7.07 13.46 5.57
N GLY A 68 -8.06 14.02 6.25
CA GLY A 68 -9.48 13.65 6.03
C GLY A 68 -9.96 13.92 4.61
N ALA A 69 -9.58 15.06 4.02
CA ALA A 69 -9.90 15.38 2.63
C ALA A 69 -9.24 14.41 1.64
N ARG A 70 -7.99 14.02 1.90
CA ARG A 70 -7.27 13.02 1.10
C ARG A 70 -7.96 11.66 1.17
N ASP A 71 -8.39 11.23 2.35
CA ASP A 71 -9.06 9.96 2.54
C ASP A 71 -10.43 9.92 1.84
N GLU A 72 -11.18 11.02 1.84
CA GLU A 72 -12.42 11.13 1.08
C GLU A 72 -12.18 11.08 -0.44
N ALA A 73 -11.12 11.76 -0.91
CA ALA A 73 -10.74 11.72 -2.33
C ALA A 73 -10.36 10.29 -2.77
N LEU A 74 -9.60 9.57 -1.94
CA LEU A 74 -9.25 8.16 -2.20
C LEU A 74 -10.49 7.26 -2.20
N ARG A 75 -11.41 7.45 -1.25
CA ARG A 75 -12.68 6.70 -1.22
C ARG A 75 -13.55 6.98 -2.45
N THR A 76 -13.61 8.22 -2.91
CA THR A 76 -14.36 8.61 -4.11
C THR A 76 -13.75 8.02 -5.37
N LEU A 77 -12.43 8.15 -5.56
CA LEU A 77 -11.72 7.53 -6.67
C LEU A 77 -11.91 6.00 -6.68
N GLY A 78 -11.86 5.38 -5.50
CA GLY A 78 -12.11 3.94 -5.36
C GLY A 78 -13.50 3.53 -5.85
N ARG A 79 -14.55 4.28 -5.49
CA ARG A 79 -15.93 4.06 -5.98
C ARG A 79 -16.02 4.20 -7.49
N GLU A 80 -15.48 5.28 -8.05
CA GLU A 80 -15.52 5.54 -9.50
C GLU A 80 -14.83 4.44 -10.33
N VAL A 81 -13.69 3.94 -9.85
CA VAL A 81 -12.96 2.85 -10.51
C VAL A 81 -13.77 1.55 -10.49
N ILE A 82 -14.46 1.26 -9.38
CA ILE A 82 -15.34 0.09 -9.27
C ILE A 82 -16.51 0.22 -10.24
N ASP A 83 -17.17 1.37 -10.27
CA ASP A 83 -18.33 1.62 -11.15
C ASP A 83 -17.94 1.53 -12.63
N HIS A 84 -16.82 2.14 -13.02
CA HIS A 84 -16.31 2.05 -14.39
C HIS A 84 -15.99 0.60 -14.79
N ARG A 85 -15.45 -0.19 -13.86
CA ARG A 85 -15.14 -1.61 -14.10
C ARG A 85 -16.42 -2.44 -14.26
N LEU A 86 -17.43 -2.22 -13.42
CA LEU A 86 -18.73 -2.92 -13.55
C LEU A 86 -19.39 -2.57 -14.89
N ALA A 87 -19.41 -1.30 -15.27
CA ALA A 87 -19.92 -0.87 -16.57
C ALA A 87 -19.12 -1.42 -17.76
N ALA A 88 -17.84 -1.74 -17.60
CA ALA A 88 -17.04 -2.40 -18.63
C ALA A 88 -17.40 -3.90 -18.76
N GLU A 89 -17.65 -4.57 -17.64
CA GLU A 89 -18.07 -5.98 -17.61
C GLU A 89 -19.45 -6.16 -18.25
N ASP A 90 -20.41 -5.30 -17.94
CA ASP A 90 -21.74 -5.33 -18.53
C ASP A 90 -21.70 -5.08 -20.05
N ARG A 91 -20.92 -4.07 -20.50
CA ARG A 91 -20.72 -3.82 -21.93
C ARG A 91 -20.06 -4.98 -22.66
N ALA A 92 -19.13 -5.68 -22.02
CA ALA A 92 -18.47 -6.85 -22.61
C ALA A 92 -19.44 -8.02 -22.76
N GLU A 93 -20.28 -8.27 -21.75
CA GLU A 93 -21.34 -9.28 -21.80
C GLU A 93 -22.35 -8.98 -22.91
N ASP A 94 -22.87 -7.76 -22.98
CA ASP A 94 -23.81 -7.33 -24.03
C ASP A 94 -23.20 -7.51 -25.44
N ALA A 95 -21.93 -7.16 -25.61
CA ALA A 95 -21.24 -7.34 -26.88
C ALA A 95 -21.10 -8.82 -27.26
N ILE A 96 -20.78 -9.70 -26.30
CA ILE A 96 -20.66 -11.15 -26.54
C ILE A 96 -22.04 -11.75 -26.89
N LEU A 97 -23.08 -11.39 -26.14
CA LEU A 97 -24.45 -11.84 -26.41
C LEU A 97 -24.92 -11.38 -27.79
N GLY A 98 -24.63 -10.13 -28.16
CA GLY A 98 -24.90 -9.61 -29.50
C GLY A 98 -24.18 -10.39 -30.60
N GLN A 99 -22.92 -10.80 -30.39
CA GLN A 99 -22.18 -11.65 -31.34
C GLN A 99 -22.78 -13.05 -31.47
N ILE A 100 -23.21 -13.66 -30.36
CA ILE A 100 -23.89 -14.96 -30.38
C ILE A 100 -25.19 -14.86 -31.20
N ALA A 101 -26.04 -13.87 -30.92
CA ALA A 101 -27.29 -13.67 -31.64
C ALA A 101 -27.07 -13.42 -33.15
N ALA A 102 -26.02 -12.67 -33.51
CA ALA A 102 -25.65 -12.44 -34.91
C ALA A 102 -25.21 -13.74 -35.62
N LEU A 103 -24.43 -14.59 -34.95
CA LEU A 103 -24.00 -15.89 -35.49
C LEU A 103 -25.19 -16.85 -35.65
N GLU A 104 -26.12 -16.85 -34.70
CA GLU A 104 -27.35 -17.65 -34.78
C GLU A 104 -28.24 -17.20 -35.95
N ALA A 105 -28.43 -15.89 -36.13
CA ALA A 105 -29.19 -15.35 -37.27
C ALA A 105 -28.52 -15.66 -38.62
N MET A 106 -27.19 -15.61 -38.70
CA MET A 106 -26.46 -16.05 -39.90
C MET A 106 -26.67 -17.53 -40.17
N ARG A 107 -26.63 -18.36 -39.12
CA ARG A 107 -26.84 -19.81 -39.22
C ARG A 107 -28.23 -20.13 -39.75
N GLU A 108 -29.26 -19.44 -39.28
CA GLU A 108 -30.63 -19.64 -39.73
C GLU A 108 -30.81 -19.23 -41.20
N ARG A 109 -30.21 -18.11 -41.63
CA ARG A 109 -30.26 -17.67 -43.05
C ARG A 109 -29.54 -18.64 -44.00
N VAL A 110 -28.38 -19.15 -43.61
CA VAL A 110 -27.57 -20.03 -44.47
C VAL A 110 -28.02 -21.50 -44.38
N ALA A 111 -28.75 -21.91 -43.33
CA ALA A 111 -29.43 -23.22 -43.31
C ALA A 111 -30.43 -23.37 -44.48
N VAL A 112 -30.97 -22.27 -45.00
CA VAL A 112 -31.82 -22.23 -46.20
C VAL A 112 -30.99 -22.41 -47.49
N ALA A 113 -29.68 -22.13 -47.45
CA ALA A 113 -28.75 -22.20 -48.57
C ALA A 113 -27.57 -23.14 -48.25
N ALA A 114 -27.84 -24.44 -48.17
CA ALA A 114 -26.86 -25.55 -48.10
C ALA A 114 -25.51 -25.20 -47.41
N TYR A 115 -25.50 -25.21 -46.07
CA TYR A 115 -24.29 -24.97 -45.28
C TYR A 115 -23.15 -25.93 -45.65
N SER A 116 -21.97 -25.38 -45.94
CA SER A 116 -20.71 -26.15 -45.99
C SER A 116 -20.36 -26.67 -44.59
N THR A 117 -19.92 -27.93 -44.51
CA THR A 117 -19.45 -28.55 -43.25
C THR A 117 -18.31 -27.75 -42.60
N ILE A 118 -17.44 -27.13 -43.40
CA ILE A 118 -16.32 -26.29 -42.93
C ILE A 118 -16.82 -25.04 -42.21
N ASP A 119 -17.86 -24.39 -42.73
CA ASP A 119 -18.42 -23.18 -42.11
C ASP A 119 -19.19 -23.50 -40.82
N SER A 120 -19.80 -24.68 -40.74
CA SER A 120 -20.46 -25.18 -39.53
C SER A 120 -19.47 -25.39 -38.37
N GLU A 121 -18.29 -25.96 -38.68
CA GLU A 121 -17.26 -26.21 -37.68
C GLU A 121 -16.62 -24.91 -37.20
N ARG A 122 -16.34 -23.98 -38.12
CA ARG A 122 -15.83 -22.66 -37.76
C ARG A 122 -16.82 -21.90 -36.87
N GLY A 123 -18.12 -21.92 -37.20
CA GLY A 123 -19.17 -21.32 -36.38
C GLY A 123 -19.25 -21.94 -34.98
N ALA A 124 -19.21 -23.27 -34.88
CA ALA A 124 -19.22 -23.97 -33.59
C ALA A 124 -18.02 -23.61 -32.71
N ARG A 125 -16.81 -23.51 -33.30
CA ARG A 125 -15.59 -23.08 -32.56
C ARG A 125 -15.71 -21.64 -32.05
N THR A 126 -16.28 -20.73 -32.83
CA THR A 126 -16.50 -19.34 -32.41
C THR A 126 -17.52 -19.27 -31.27
N LEU A 127 -18.65 -19.98 -31.38
CA LEU A 127 -19.66 -20.04 -30.33
C LEU A 127 -19.09 -20.60 -29.02
N TYR A 128 -18.29 -21.67 -29.10
CA TYR A 128 -17.62 -22.24 -27.94
C TYR A 128 -16.72 -21.20 -27.23
N ARG A 129 -15.93 -20.43 -27.98
CA ARG A 129 -15.08 -19.37 -27.40
C ARG A 129 -15.89 -18.26 -26.74
N LEU A 130 -17.01 -17.85 -27.34
CA LEU A 130 -17.90 -16.84 -26.76
C LEU A 130 -18.57 -17.34 -25.48
N ALA A 131 -19.05 -18.59 -25.47
CA ALA A 131 -19.61 -19.23 -24.29
C ALA A 131 -18.57 -19.39 -23.16
N GLN A 132 -17.32 -19.71 -23.51
CA GLN A 132 -16.22 -19.75 -22.56
C GLN A 132 -15.96 -18.36 -21.96
N ALA A 133 -15.92 -17.31 -22.79
CA ALA A 133 -15.75 -15.93 -22.31
C ALA A 133 -16.86 -15.50 -21.33
N LEU A 134 -18.13 -15.85 -21.61
CA LEU A 134 -19.24 -15.59 -20.67
C LEU A 134 -19.07 -16.35 -19.35
N THR A 135 -18.61 -17.59 -19.40
CA THR A 135 -18.34 -18.41 -18.20
C THR A 135 -17.23 -17.78 -17.34
N GLU A 136 -16.19 -17.25 -17.98
CA GLU A 136 -15.09 -16.54 -17.30
C GLU A 136 -15.59 -15.24 -16.65
N ILE A 137 -16.43 -14.45 -17.34
CA ILE A 137 -17.06 -13.25 -16.76
C ILE A 137 -17.93 -13.61 -15.56
N ALA A 138 -18.79 -14.64 -15.67
CA ALA A 138 -19.65 -15.10 -14.59
C ALA A 138 -18.85 -15.61 -13.38
N ARG A 139 -17.75 -16.34 -13.63
CA ARG A 139 -16.84 -16.78 -12.57
C ARG A 139 -16.17 -15.61 -11.87
N ALA A 140 -15.67 -14.63 -12.62
CA ALA A 140 -15.06 -13.43 -12.06
C ALA A 140 -16.05 -12.64 -11.17
N ARG A 141 -17.32 -12.52 -11.60
CA ARG A 141 -18.38 -11.90 -10.77
C ARG A 141 -18.63 -12.67 -9.47
N ASN A 142 -18.70 -14.00 -9.54
CA ASN A 142 -18.91 -14.84 -8.35
C ASN A 142 -17.75 -14.77 -7.36
N GLU A 143 -16.50 -14.78 -7.85
CA GLU A 143 -15.31 -14.62 -6.99
C GLU A 143 -15.31 -13.25 -6.29
N LYS A 144 -15.67 -12.18 -7.01
CA LYS A 144 -15.83 -10.85 -6.40
C LYS A 144 -16.94 -10.81 -5.36
N ALA A 145 -18.11 -11.38 -5.65
CA ALA A 145 -19.21 -11.43 -4.70
C ALA A 145 -18.83 -12.19 -3.42
N LYS A 146 -18.05 -13.27 -3.54
CA LYS A 146 -17.48 -13.99 -2.39
C LYS A 146 -16.51 -13.13 -1.58
N LEU A 147 -15.60 -12.42 -2.23
CA LEU A 147 -14.64 -11.54 -1.55
C LEU A 147 -15.35 -10.37 -0.84
N ALA A 148 -16.38 -9.79 -1.46
CA ALA A 148 -17.20 -8.75 -0.84
C ALA A 148 -17.95 -9.28 0.40
N LEU A 149 -18.46 -10.52 0.35
CA LEU A 149 -19.11 -11.16 1.48
C LEU A 149 -18.12 -11.48 2.62
N ALA A 150 -16.91 -11.92 2.28
CA ALA A 150 -15.85 -12.20 3.24
C ALA A 150 -15.38 -10.93 3.96
N SER A 151 -15.17 -9.84 3.22
CA SER A 151 -14.75 -8.55 3.79
C SER A 151 -15.79 -7.97 4.75
N ARG A 152 -17.09 -8.15 4.45
CA ARG A 152 -18.18 -7.68 5.31
C ARG A 152 -18.28 -8.42 6.66
N ASN A 153 -17.73 -9.63 6.75
CA ASN A 153 -17.67 -10.38 8.01
C ASN A 153 -16.47 -9.99 8.88
N ASP A 154 -15.48 -9.29 8.31
CA ASP A 154 -14.26 -8.84 9.00
C ASP A 154 -14.50 -7.55 9.82
N ASP A 155 -15.48 -6.73 9.42
CA ASP A 155 -15.90 -5.50 10.13
C ASP A 155 -16.73 -5.76 11.41
N ARG A 156 -16.69 -6.98 11.98
CA ARG A 156 -17.40 -7.27 13.23
C ARG A 156 -16.68 -6.55 14.39
N PRO A 157 -17.32 -5.63 15.12
CA PRO A 157 -16.66 -4.92 16.22
C PRO A 157 -16.44 -5.92 17.37
N GLY A 158 -15.21 -6.43 17.46
CA GLY A 158 -14.82 -7.53 18.36
C GLY A 158 -14.07 -8.68 17.66
N ALA A 159 -13.94 -8.67 16.33
CA ALA A 159 -12.87 -9.40 15.66
C ALA A 159 -11.58 -8.64 15.92
N GLU A 160 -10.91 -8.94 17.04
CA GLU A 160 -9.51 -8.58 17.19
C GLU A 160 -8.77 -9.11 15.94
N PRO A 161 -7.84 -8.33 15.36
CA PRO A 161 -7.06 -8.78 14.22
C PRO A 161 -6.48 -10.14 14.56
N GLU A 162 -6.79 -11.15 13.73
CA GLU A 162 -6.43 -12.57 13.94
C GLU A 162 -5.18 -12.69 14.79
N ASP A 163 -5.44 -13.04 16.05
CA ASP A 163 -4.52 -13.36 17.14
C ASP A 163 -3.04 -13.15 16.77
N LEU A 164 -2.52 -11.96 17.07
CA LEU A 164 -1.09 -11.64 16.91
C LEU A 164 -0.20 -12.69 17.58
N ASP A 165 -0.71 -13.38 18.62
CA ASP A 165 0.00 -14.46 19.27
C ASP A 165 -0.03 -15.75 18.43
N ALA A 166 -1.10 -16.03 17.69
CA ALA A 166 -1.11 -17.10 16.67
C ALA A 166 -0.09 -16.81 15.55
N MET A 167 0.00 -15.55 15.10
CA MET A 167 0.99 -15.15 14.09
C MET A 167 2.43 -15.26 14.62
N ARG A 168 2.66 -14.90 15.89
CA ARG A 168 3.95 -15.06 16.58
C ARG A 168 4.32 -16.53 16.74
N ASN A 169 3.39 -17.37 17.16
CA ASN A 169 3.61 -18.81 17.35
C ASN A 169 3.93 -19.50 16.01
N MET A 170 3.22 -19.14 14.93
CA MET A 170 3.50 -19.66 13.60
C MET A 170 4.90 -19.24 13.08
N LEU A 171 5.34 -18.01 13.38
CA LEU A 171 6.68 -17.52 13.05
C LEU A 171 7.77 -18.26 13.86
N ALA A 172 7.53 -18.48 15.16
CA ALA A 172 8.44 -19.24 16.02
C ALA A 172 8.62 -20.67 15.49
N ASP A 173 7.54 -21.39 15.21
CA ASP A 173 7.57 -22.75 14.64
C ASP A 173 8.29 -22.82 13.29
N ARG A 174 8.20 -21.76 12.48
CA ARG A 174 8.89 -21.70 11.19
C ARG A 174 10.39 -21.47 11.36
N LEU A 175 10.80 -20.64 12.32
CA LEU A 175 12.21 -20.41 12.65
C LEU A 175 12.84 -21.67 13.25
N GLU A 176 12.12 -22.38 14.13
CA GLU A 176 12.57 -23.66 14.72
C GLU A 176 12.84 -24.71 13.63
N ARG A 177 11.92 -24.84 12.66
CA ARG A 177 12.08 -25.75 11.51
C ARG A 177 13.28 -25.40 10.63
N LEU A 178 13.48 -24.11 10.33
CA LEU A 178 14.64 -23.66 9.56
C LEU A 178 15.94 -23.95 10.30
N ARG A 179 15.98 -23.68 11.61
CA ARG A 179 17.15 -23.96 12.44
C ARG A 179 17.51 -25.45 12.45
N ALA A 180 16.52 -26.33 12.63
CA ALA A 180 16.72 -27.77 12.57
C ALA A 180 17.22 -28.24 11.20
N GLN A 181 16.77 -27.60 10.11
CA GLN A 181 17.24 -27.91 8.75
C GLN A 181 18.73 -27.56 8.57
N PHE A 182 19.18 -26.40 9.08
CA PHE A 182 20.58 -25.98 8.97
C PHE A 182 21.52 -26.69 9.96
N GLU A 183 21.05 -27.03 11.16
CA GLU A 183 21.83 -27.82 12.12
C GLU A 183 21.98 -29.29 11.68
N GLY A 184 20.99 -29.83 10.96
CA GLY A 184 21.07 -31.15 10.32
C GLY A 184 22.07 -31.21 9.16
N ASP A 185 22.12 -30.16 8.33
CA ASP A 185 23.08 -30.06 7.22
C ASP A 185 24.53 -29.88 7.73
N ALA A 186 24.74 -29.12 8.81
CA ALA A 186 26.06 -28.93 9.43
C ALA A 186 26.60 -30.22 10.08
N ALA A 187 25.73 -31.07 10.63
CA ALA A 187 26.12 -32.36 11.20
C ALA A 187 26.51 -33.41 10.14
N TYR A 188 26.06 -33.25 8.89
CA TYR A 188 26.40 -34.15 7.79
C TYR A 188 27.79 -33.85 7.18
N GLU A 189 28.25 -32.59 7.29
CA GLU A 189 29.54 -32.16 6.73
C GLU A 189 30.74 -32.58 7.61
N ASP A 190 30.56 -32.74 8.92
CA ASP A 190 31.62 -33.18 9.87
C ASP A 190 31.78 -34.71 9.95
N ALA A 191 30.81 -35.48 9.44
CA ALA A 191 30.83 -36.95 9.43
C ALA A 191 31.41 -37.57 8.15
N ALA A 192 31.85 -36.76 7.18
CA ALA A 192 32.47 -37.27 5.97
C ALA A 192 33.82 -37.95 6.30
N PRO A 193 33.97 -39.27 6.08
CA PRO A 193 35.21 -39.96 6.40
C PRO A 193 36.33 -39.40 5.52
N ARG A 194 37.36 -38.84 6.16
CA ARG A 194 38.63 -38.51 5.51
C ARG A 194 39.21 -39.80 4.96
N ALA A 195 38.93 -40.09 3.70
CA ALA A 195 39.49 -41.23 3.00
C ALA A 195 41.00 -41.05 2.98
N SER A 196 41.68 -41.85 3.81
CA SER A 196 43.12 -41.98 3.89
C SER A 196 43.66 -42.34 2.51
N GLY A 197 44.35 -41.39 1.88
CA GLY A 197 45.31 -41.69 0.83
C GLY A 197 46.60 -42.14 1.48
N GLU A 198 46.79 -43.45 1.60
CA GLU A 198 48.12 -44.05 1.77
C GLU A 198 48.46 -44.78 0.47
N GLY A 199 49.51 -44.31 -0.18
CA GLY A 199 50.28 -44.99 -1.22
C GLY A 199 51.74 -44.93 -0.83
#